data_AF-A0A703WQ51-F1
#
_entry.id   AF-A0A703WQ51-F1
#
_cell.length_a   1.000
_cell.length_b   1.000
_cell.length_c   1.000
_cell.angle_alpha   90.00
_cell.angle_beta   90.00
_cell.angle_gamma   90.00
#
_symmetry.space_group_name_H-M   'P 1'
#
loop_
_entity.id
_entity.type
_entity.pdbx_description
1 polymer ?
#
loop_
_entity_poly.entity_id
_entity_poly.type
_entity_poly.pdbx_seq_one_letter_code
_entity_poly.pdbx_strand_id
1 'polypeptide(L)' 'SPEPGEVIWRDDRGVTCRRWNWRQGVRTRLSASDKAMWFILESLPEMPVDELYAAGNMLTDGLEKMMPGLRFESTLMGV' A
#
# COMPACT_ATOMS: atom_id res chain seq x y z
N SER A 1 2.30 -0.52 -21.84
CA SER A 1 2.15 -1.70 -20.97
C SER A 1 3.40 -1.85 -20.09
N PRO A 2 3.37 -2.62 -18.99
CA PRO A 2 4.56 -2.93 -18.20
C PRO A 2 5.63 -3.65 -19.03
N GLU A 3 6.90 -3.45 -18.69
CA GLU A 3 8.00 -4.22 -19.29
C GLU A 3 8.02 -5.64 -18.71
N PRO A 4 8.52 -6.66 -19.45
CA PRO A 4 8.71 -8.00 -18.90
C PRO A 4 9.57 -7.97 -17.63
N GLY A 5 9.12 -8.67 -16.58
CA GLY A 5 9.80 -8.70 -15.27
C GLY A 5 9.55 -7.49 -14.37
N GLU A 6 8.80 -6.49 -14.83
CA GLU A 6 8.44 -5.34 -13.98
C GLU A 6 7.41 -5.75 -12.91
N VAL A 7 7.70 -5.45 -11.64
CA VAL A 7 6.75 -5.61 -10.53
C VAL A 7 5.70 -4.51 -10.61
N ILE A 8 4.44 -4.92 -10.64
CA ILE A 8 3.28 -4.04 -10.77
C ILE A 8 2.20 -4.38 -9.75
N TRP A 9 1.39 -3.38 -9.42
CA TRP A 9 0.08 -3.57 -8.80
C TRP A 9 -0.99 -3.43 -9.88
N ARG A 10 -1.98 -4.33 -9.88
CA ARG A 10 -3.12 -4.27 -10.82
C ARG A 10 -4.42 -4.68 -10.15
N ASP A 11 -5.52 -4.21 -10.73
CA ASP A 11 -6.85 -4.78 -10.55
C ASP A 11 -7.34 -5.35 -11.90
N ASP A 12 -8.62 -5.68 -12.00
CA ASP A 12 -9.25 -6.18 -13.23
C ASP A 12 -9.34 -5.12 -14.34
N ARG A 13 -9.20 -3.84 -14.00
CA ARG A 13 -9.26 -2.71 -14.93
C ARG A 13 -7.88 -2.32 -15.45
N GLY A 14 -6.81 -2.77 -14.79
CA GLY A 14 -5.43 -2.65 -15.26
C GLY A 14 -4.45 -2.23 -14.16
N VAL A 15 -3.29 -1.76 -14.60
CA VAL A 15 -2.17 -1.39 -13.72
C VAL A 15 -2.53 -0.16 -12.88
N THR A 16 -2.34 -0.26 -11.57
CA THR A 16 -2.56 0.80 -10.59
C THR A 16 -1.25 1.41 -10.10
N CYS A 17 -0.16 0.64 -10.12
CA CYS A 17 1.18 1.11 -9.77
C CYS A 17 2.26 0.30 -10.50
N ARG A 18 3.40 0.93 -10.81
CA ARG A 18 4.51 0.33 -11.56
C ARG A 18 5.81 0.49 -10.81
N ARG A 19 6.69 -0.51 -10.97
CA ARG A 19 8.02 -0.56 -10.36
C ARG A 19 7.91 -0.44 -8.85
N TRP A 20 7.16 -1.36 -8.25
CA TRP A 20 6.78 -1.28 -6.83
C TRP A 20 5.96 -0.01 -6.58
N ASN A 21 6.07 0.60 -5.40
CA ASN A 21 5.45 1.87 -5.03
C ASN A 21 6.02 3.15 -5.69
N TRP A 22 6.78 3.05 -6.80
CA TRP A 22 7.45 4.21 -7.43
C TRP A 22 6.53 5.11 -8.27
N ARG A 23 5.62 4.54 -9.07
CA ARG A 23 4.73 5.28 -9.98
C ARG A 23 3.28 4.82 -9.86
N GLN A 24 2.52 5.50 -9.00
CA GLN A 24 1.07 5.27 -8.86
C GLN A 24 0.27 5.93 -9.99
N GLY A 25 -0.72 5.21 -10.50
CA GLY A 25 -1.66 5.67 -11.49
C GLY A 25 -2.65 6.69 -10.91
N VAL A 26 -3.06 7.66 -11.73
CA VAL A 26 -3.99 8.73 -11.32
C VAL A 26 -5.37 8.21 -10.90
N ARG A 27 -5.80 7.07 -11.45
CA ARG A 27 -7.12 6.47 -11.21
C ARG A 27 -7.32 6.05 -9.76
N THR A 28 -6.27 5.60 -9.08
CA THR A 28 -6.31 5.12 -7.69
C THR A 28 -5.68 6.11 -6.72
N ARG A 29 -5.51 7.37 -7.13
CA ARG A 29 -4.99 8.44 -6.28
C ARG A 29 -6.00 8.73 -5.16
N LEU A 30 -5.51 8.78 -3.93
CA LEU A 30 -6.29 9.19 -2.78
C LEU A 30 -6.61 10.70 -2.81
N SER A 31 -7.76 11.04 -2.28
CA SER A 31 -8.31 12.39 -2.15
C SER A 31 -8.97 12.55 -0.78
N ALA A 32 -9.18 13.80 -0.36
CA ALA A 32 -9.83 14.09 0.92
C ALA A 32 -11.30 13.61 0.99
N SER A 33 -11.92 13.30 -0.16
CA SER A 33 -13.29 12.77 -0.21
C SER A 33 -13.36 11.26 0.01
N ASP A 34 -12.24 10.53 -0.13
CA ASP A 34 -12.25 9.07 -0.05
C ASP A 34 -12.60 8.57 1.36
N LYS A 35 -13.42 7.52 1.42
CA LYS A 35 -13.91 6.91 2.67
C LYS A 35 -13.32 5.54 2.94
N ALA A 36 -12.72 4.93 1.92
CA ALA A 36 -12.02 3.67 2.01
C ALA A 36 -10.68 3.83 1.29
N MET A 37 -9.60 3.41 1.95
CA MET A 37 -8.24 3.56 1.47
C MET A 37 -7.54 2.21 1.54
N TRP A 38 -6.66 1.96 0.59
CA TRP A 38 -5.81 0.78 0.59
C TRP A 38 -4.36 1.21 0.52
N PHE A 39 -3.57 0.76 1.49
CA PHE A 39 -2.15 1.04 1.60
C PHE A 39 -1.38 -0.25 1.39
N ILE A 40 -0.29 -0.16 0.65
CA ILE A 40 0.60 -1.29 0.39
C ILE A 40 1.99 -0.85 0.82
N LEU A 41 2.53 -1.56 1.81
CA LEU A 41 3.91 -1.42 2.23
C LEU A 41 4.68 -2.62 1.69
N GLU A 42 5.83 -2.35 1.10
CA GLU A 42 6.68 -3.35 0.47
C GLU A 42 8.09 -3.21 1.04
N SER A 43 8.73 -4.34 1.32
CA SER A 43 10.13 -4.40 1.72
C SER A 43 10.91 -5.33 0.79
N LEU A 44 12.21 -5.08 0.66
CA LEU A 44 13.15 -6.00 0.02
C LEU A 44 13.73 -6.96 1.07
N PRO A 45 14.28 -8.12 0.67
CA PRO A 45 14.78 -9.13 1.61
C PRO A 45 15.81 -8.62 2.63
N GLU A 46 16.56 -7.58 2.31
CA GLU A 46 17.54 -6.95 3.19
C GLU A 46 16.90 -6.21 4.37
N MET A 47 15.62 -5.86 4.29
CA MET A 47 14.87 -5.21 5.35
C MET A 47 14.14 -6.26 6.19
N PRO A 48 14.39 -6.34 7.51
CA PRO A 48 13.70 -7.28 8.39
C PRO A 48 12.19 -7.11 8.34
N VAL A 49 11.46 -8.23 8.40
CA VAL A 49 9.98 -8.21 8.38
C VAL A 49 9.39 -7.42 9.55
N ASP A 50 10.07 -7.40 10.71
CA ASP A 50 9.63 -6.64 11.88
C ASP A 50 9.62 -5.13 11.63
N GLU A 51 10.54 -4.61 10.81
CA GLU A 51 10.57 -3.20 10.41
C GLU A 51 9.39 -2.87 9.47
N LEU A 52 8.98 -3.83 8.62
CA LEU A 52 7.79 -3.67 7.78
C LEU A 52 6.52 -3.61 8.65
N TYR A 53 6.43 -4.48 9.66
CA TYR A 53 5.34 -4.43 10.64
C TYR A 53 5.35 -3.13 11.45
N ALA A 54 6.52 -2.67 11.89
CA ALA A 54 6.65 -1.39 12.61
C ALA A 54 6.14 -0.22 11.75
N ALA A 55 6.52 -0.17 10.47
CA ALA A 55 6.02 0.84 9.54
C ALA A 55 4.49 0.75 9.34
N GLY A 56 3.94 -0.45 9.26
CA GLY A 56 2.49 -0.68 9.20
C GLY A 56 1.77 -0.16 10.44
N ASN A 57 2.28 -0.46 11.63
CA ASN A 57 1.73 0.00 12.91
C ASN A 57 1.78 1.53 13.03
N MET A 58 2.91 2.14 12.64
CA MET A 58 3.04 3.60 12.63
C MET A 58 2.00 4.28 11.74
N LEU A 59 1.72 3.71 10.57
CA LEU A 59 0.68 4.20 9.67
C LEU A 59 -0.69 4.11 10.32
N THR A 60 -1.07 2.95 10.85
CA THR A 60 -2.40 2.74 11.45
C THR A 60 -2.61 3.60 12.68
N ASP A 61 -1.59 3.75 13.53
CA ASP A 61 -1.63 4.62 14.71
C ASP A 61 -1.82 6.09 14.33
N GLY A 62 -1.14 6.53 13.27
CA GLY A 62 -1.30 7.87 12.73
C GLY A 62 -2.71 8.10 12.20
N LEU A 63 -3.25 7.15 11.45
CA LEU A 63 -4.60 7.23 10.91
C LEU A 63 -5.66 7.27 12.02
N GLU A 64 -5.52 6.46 13.08
CA GLU A 64 -6.48 6.44 14.21
C GLU A 64 -6.50 7.78 14.96
N LYS A 65 -5.34 8.42 15.12
CA LYS A 65 -5.26 9.76 15.70
C LYS A 65 -5.97 10.82 14.85
N MET A 66 -5.89 10.70 13.52
CA MET A 66 -6.51 11.65 12.59
C MET A 66 -8.00 11.37 12.36
N MET A 67 -8.42 10.10 12.48
CA MET A 67 -9.77 9.62 12.21
C MET A 67 -10.21 8.65 13.31
N PRO A 68 -10.58 9.15 14.51
CA PRO A 68 -10.94 8.29 15.63
C PRO A 68 -12.09 7.33 15.29
N GLY A 69 -11.93 6.06 15.65
CA GLY A 69 -12.89 5.00 15.35
C GLY A 69 -12.78 4.43 13.94
N LEU A 70 -11.64 4.58 13.27
CA LEU A 70 -11.45 3.95 11.98
C LEU A 70 -11.43 2.42 12.14
N ARG A 71 -11.82 1.74 11.07
CA ARG A 71 -11.72 0.28 10.97
C ARG A 71 -10.71 -0.06 9.90
N PHE A 72 -9.77 -0.92 10.24
CA PHE A 72 -8.75 -1.39 9.31
C PHE A 72 -8.50 -2.89 9.51
N GLU A 73 -8.01 -3.51 8.46
CA GLU A 73 -7.49 -4.87 8.46
C GLU A 73 -6.08 -4.83 7.86
N SER A 74 -5.20 -5.69 8.36
CA SER A 74 -3.83 -5.83 7.87
C SER A 74 -3.58 -7.29 7.53
N THR A 75 -2.83 -7.53 6.46
CA THR A 75 -2.45 -8.87 6.01
C THR A 75 -1.07 -8.82 5.41
N LEU A 76 -0.20 -9.72 5.85
CA LEU A 76 1.08 -9.97 5.21
C LEU A 76 0.86 -10.90 4.00
N MET A 77 1.45 -10.54 2.87
CA MET A 77 1.38 -11.30 1.63
C MET A 77 2.76 -11.87 1.30
N GLY A 78 2.84 -13.15 0.94
CA GLY A 78 4.06 -13.72 0.35
C GLY A 78 5.13 -14.24 1.32
N VAL A 79 4.72 -14.75 2.48
CA VAL A 79 5.52 -15.71 3.27
C VAL A 79 5.31 -17.14 2.78
#